data_AF-A0A4P7R4A0-F1
#
_entry.id   AF-A0A4P7R4A0-F1
#
_cell.length_a   1.000
_cell.length_b   1.000
_cell.length_c   1.000
_cell.angle_alpha   90.00
_cell.angle_beta   90.00
_cell.angle_gamma   90.00
#
_symmetry.space_group_name_H-M   'P 1'
#
loop_
_entity.id
_entity.type
_entity.pdbx_description
1 polymer ?
#
loop_
_entity_poly.entity_id
_entity_poly.type
_entity_poly.pdbx_seq_one_letter_code
_entity_poly.pdbx_strand_id
1 'polypeptide(L)'
;MQKRNRTQTRAVMENRARQGRGRGEGVDYTPWLFVHDVASHGRSSRIASGGRVIHTLSDWETAAYRDFQWDPAVQDIQEQYPLPIEDTLRIAAEMRISHPADGRPREPIVVTTDLVVTRREDGKAVRLARAIKEKSAIDLGAARNRRERVKIGRTLQKLELERRYWAEQGVDWFLLTDQHLSKVRKVNIEFMLGVRPDPDRSMGHWRTLCGIVHEAIAGGGGRTLDVIARKLDSDGTLARRDFTTCVRLLCARRALAFDMDRKFELSRPASDFVVAAARSEAA
;
A
#
# COMPACT_ATOMS: atom_id res chain seq x y z
N MET A 1 -26.54 -15.73 8.34
CA MET A 1 -25.19 -16.13 7.86
C MET A 1 -24.34 -16.47 9.07
N GLN A 2 -23.98 -17.74 9.27
CA GLN A 2 -23.25 -18.19 10.46
C GLN A 2 -21.88 -17.47 10.54
N LYS A 3 -21.52 -16.91 11.70
CA LYS A 3 -20.19 -16.30 11.88
C LYS A 3 -19.15 -17.41 11.71
N ARG A 4 -18.37 -17.32 10.63
CA ARG A 4 -17.29 -18.27 10.32
C ARG A 4 -16.33 -18.33 11.51
N ASN A 5 -16.00 -19.54 11.97
CA ASN A 5 -15.00 -19.71 13.03
C ASN A 5 -13.63 -19.30 12.47
N ARG A 6 -12.98 -18.31 13.11
CA ARG A 6 -11.68 -17.75 12.70
C ARG A 6 -10.53 -18.17 13.61
N THR A 7 -10.77 -19.15 14.47
CA THR A 7 -9.76 -19.65 15.40
C THR A 7 -8.59 -20.26 14.64
N GLN A 8 -7.37 -19.82 14.96
CA GLN A 8 -6.15 -20.35 14.35
C GLN A 8 -5.59 -21.49 15.20
N THR A 9 -5.96 -22.73 14.86
CA THR A 9 -5.37 -23.95 15.45
C THR A 9 -4.15 -24.40 14.65
N ARG A 10 -3.34 -25.31 15.20
CA ARG A 10 -2.23 -25.97 14.47
C ARG A 10 -2.67 -26.55 13.14
N ALA A 11 -3.80 -27.26 13.11
CA ALA A 11 -4.35 -27.82 11.87
C ALA A 11 -4.66 -26.75 10.81
N VAL A 12 -5.13 -25.55 11.23
CA VAL A 12 -5.34 -24.42 10.32
C VAL A 12 -4.01 -23.91 9.77
N MET A 13 -2.98 -23.77 10.61
CA MET A 13 -1.65 -23.32 10.18
C MET A 13 -0.99 -24.33 9.23
N GLU A 14 -1.07 -25.63 9.51
CA GLU A 14 -0.57 -26.69 8.63
C GLU A 14 -1.30 -26.71 7.29
N ASN A 15 -2.62 -26.45 7.27
CA ASN A 15 -3.36 -26.31 6.02
C ASN A 15 -2.90 -25.07 5.22
N ARG A 16 -2.69 -23.93 5.88
CA ARG A 16 -2.14 -22.73 5.22
C ARG A 16 -0.75 -22.99 4.61
N ALA A 17 0.12 -23.68 5.34
CA ALA A 17 1.43 -24.07 4.84
C ALA A 17 1.32 -25.00 3.62
N ARG A 18 0.42 -25.99 3.64
CA ARG A 18 0.14 -26.88 2.48
C ARG A 18 -0.40 -26.13 1.26
N GLN A 19 -1.10 -25.02 1.47
CA GLN A 19 -1.57 -24.13 0.40
C GLN A 19 -0.45 -23.23 -0.18
N GLY A 20 0.79 -23.34 0.32
CA GLY A 20 1.91 -22.51 -0.15
C GLY A 20 1.86 -21.07 0.35
N ARG A 21 1.06 -20.76 1.38
CA ARG A 21 1.00 -19.40 1.93
C ARG A 21 2.34 -18.98 2.54
N GLY A 22 2.71 -17.73 2.31
CA GLY A 22 4.02 -17.17 2.65
C GLY A 22 5.13 -17.47 1.65
N ARG A 23 4.83 -18.13 0.53
CA ARG A 23 5.81 -18.51 -0.50
C ARG A 23 5.52 -17.80 -1.82
N GLY A 24 6.52 -17.77 -2.69
CA GLY A 24 6.48 -17.12 -3.99
C GLY A 24 6.93 -15.66 -3.93
N GLU A 25 7.04 -15.03 -5.10
CA GLU A 25 7.41 -13.63 -5.29
C GLU A 25 6.50 -13.03 -6.38
N GLY A 26 6.30 -11.71 -6.35
CA GLY A 26 5.51 -11.02 -7.36
C GLY A 26 4.09 -11.60 -7.52
N VAL A 27 3.77 -12.07 -8.72
CA VAL A 27 2.45 -12.65 -9.06
C VAL A 27 2.19 -13.99 -8.36
N ASP A 28 3.24 -14.75 -8.04
CA ASP A 28 3.13 -16.09 -7.45
C ASP A 28 3.09 -16.05 -5.91
N TYR A 29 3.31 -14.87 -5.30
CA TYR A 29 3.25 -14.74 -3.85
C TYR A 29 1.83 -14.91 -3.30
N THR A 30 1.69 -15.77 -2.30
CA THR A 30 0.44 -15.98 -1.57
C THR A 30 0.58 -15.51 -0.11
N PRO A 31 -0.20 -14.54 0.39
CA PRO A 31 -0.07 -14.03 1.75
C PRO A 31 -0.46 -15.07 2.81
N TRP A 32 0.10 -14.97 4.02
CA TRP A 32 -0.28 -15.86 5.13
C TRP A 32 -1.76 -15.68 5.53
N LEU A 33 -2.18 -14.43 5.63
CA LEU A 33 -3.53 -14.03 6.03
C LEU A 33 -4.28 -13.41 4.85
N PHE A 34 -5.46 -13.94 4.55
CA PHE A 34 -6.43 -13.27 3.71
C PHE A 34 -7.42 -12.45 4.55
N VAL A 35 -8.13 -11.54 3.90
CA VAL A 35 -9.17 -10.68 4.53
C VAL A 35 -10.24 -11.46 5.31
N HIS A 36 -10.48 -12.73 4.99
CA HIS A 36 -11.49 -13.56 5.66
C HIS A 36 -10.92 -14.38 6.83
N ASP A 37 -9.60 -14.49 6.96
CA ASP A 37 -8.93 -15.28 7.99
C ASP A 37 -8.98 -14.62 9.38
N VAL A 38 -9.11 -13.30 9.44
CA VAL A 38 -9.10 -12.54 10.69
C VAL A 38 -10.33 -11.64 10.82
N ALA A 39 -10.68 -11.30 12.07
CA ALA A 39 -11.66 -10.26 12.31
C ALA A 39 -11.03 -8.90 11.96
N SER A 40 -11.64 -8.16 11.04
CA SER A 40 -11.18 -6.82 10.75
C SER A 40 -11.48 -5.91 11.95
N HIS A 41 -10.48 -5.14 12.39
CA HIS A 41 -10.68 -4.06 13.37
C HIS A 41 -11.16 -2.76 12.69
N GLY A 42 -11.28 -2.78 11.36
CA GLY A 42 -11.73 -1.69 10.51
C GLY A 42 -12.08 -2.24 9.11
N ARG A 43 -11.82 -1.46 8.06
CA ARG A 43 -12.04 -1.88 6.67
C ARG A 43 -10.83 -2.66 6.13
N SER A 44 -11.06 -3.91 5.76
CA SER A 44 -10.13 -4.72 4.97
C SER A 44 -10.37 -4.52 3.47
N SER A 45 -9.34 -4.65 2.63
CA SER A 45 -9.45 -4.46 1.17
C SER A 45 -8.87 -5.62 0.38
N ARG A 46 -9.42 -5.84 -0.82
CA ARG A 46 -8.86 -6.71 -1.86
C ARG A 46 -8.52 -5.84 -3.05
N ILE A 47 -7.25 -5.81 -3.45
CA ILE A 47 -6.75 -4.88 -4.45
C ILE A 47 -6.16 -5.68 -5.60
N ALA A 48 -6.71 -5.53 -6.81
CA ALA A 48 -6.07 -6.08 -8.00
C ALA A 48 -4.81 -5.27 -8.34
N SER A 49 -3.64 -5.91 -8.29
CA SER A 49 -2.35 -5.29 -8.59
C SER A 49 -1.28 -6.32 -8.90
N GLY A 50 -0.37 -6.02 -9.82
CA GLY A 50 0.79 -6.88 -10.09
C GLY A 50 0.42 -8.30 -10.54
N GLY A 51 -0.72 -8.46 -11.22
CA GLY A 51 -1.21 -9.77 -11.66
C GLY A 51 -1.90 -10.61 -10.57
N ARG A 52 -1.98 -10.13 -9.32
CA ARG A 52 -2.65 -10.84 -8.22
C ARG A 52 -3.59 -9.96 -7.40
N VAL A 53 -4.26 -10.55 -6.43
CA VAL A 53 -5.09 -9.84 -5.45
C VAL A 53 -4.30 -9.66 -4.17
N ILE A 54 -4.06 -8.40 -3.80
CA ILE A 54 -3.41 -8.03 -2.55
C ILE A 54 -4.45 -7.95 -1.44
N HIS A 55 -4.11 -8.45 -0.26
CA HIS A 55 -4.99 -8.49 0.91
C HIS A 55 -4.49 -7.58 2.04
N THR A 56 -5.12 -6.41 2.21
CA THR A 56 -4.85 -5.51 3.34
C THR A 56 -5.95 -5.61 4.39
N LEU A 57 -5.57 -5.58 5.66
CA LEU A 57 -6.47 -5.84 6.80
C LEU A 57 -6.93 -4.55 7.49
N SER A 58 -6.43 -3.40 7.04
CA SER A 58 -6.83 -2.07 7.52
C SER A 58 -6.68 -0.98 6.44
N ASP A 59 -7.32 0.17 6.67
CA ASP A 59 -7.20 1.34 5.78
C ASP A 59 -5.79 1.92 5.73
N TRP A 60 -5.02 1.79 6.82
CA TRP A 60 -3.62 2.22 6.89
C TRP A 60 -2.69 1.24 6.20
N GLU A 61 -2.98 -0.06 6.24
CA GLU A 61 -2.28 -1.03 5.38
C GLU A 61 -2.51 -0.76 3.90
N THR A 62 -3.75 -0.41 3.50
CA THR A 62 -3.99 0.05 2.12
C THR A 62 -3.20 1.30 1.79
N ALA A 63 -3.11 2.29 2.71
CA ALA A 63 -2.34 3.50 2.46
C ALA A 63 -0.85 3.19 2.23
N ALA A 64 -0.23 2.43 3.13
CA ALA A 64 1.16 2.01 3.01
C ALA A 64 1.41 1.21 1.72
N TYR A 65 0.53 0.27 1.39
CA TYR A 65 0.63 -0.51 0.15
C TYR A 65 0.61 0.41 -1.08
N ARG A 66 -0.30 1.39 -1.13
CA ARG A 66 -0.39 2.35 -2.24
C ARG A 66 0.85 3.22 -2.34
N ASP A 67 1.43 3.64 -1.22
CA ASP A 67 2.66 4.43 -1.21
C ASP A 67 3.82 3.64 -1.81
N PHE A 68 4.02 2.39 -1.38
CA PHE A 68 5.05 1.52 -1.98
C PHE A 68 4.76 1.18 -3.45
N GLN A 69 3.49 0.95 -3.81
CA GLN A 69 3.10 0.74 -5.21
C GLN A 69 3.40 1.96 -6.09
N TRP A 70 3.38 3.16 -5.51
CA TRP A 70 3.65 4.40 -6.24
C TRP A 70 5.15 4.66 -6.40
N ASP A 71 6.00 4.08 -5.56
CA ASP A 71 7.45 4.22 -5.65
C ASP A 71 8.02 3.39 -6.82
N PRO A 72 8.60 4.03 -7.87
CA PRO A 72 9.16 3.30 -9.01
C PRO A 72 10.38 2.44 -8.66
N ALA A 73 10.99 2.63 -7.50
CA ALA A 73 12.09 1.78 -7.04
C ALA A 73 11.60 0.44 -6.47
N VAL A 74 10.33 0.34 -6.06
CA VAL A 74 9.76 -0.89 -5.50
C VAL A 74 9.55 -1.94 -6.59
N GLN A 75 10.07 -3.15 -6.35
CA GLN A 75 10.04 -4.28 -7.29
C GLN A 75 9.01 -5.33 -6.88
N ASP A 76 8.88 -5.59 -5.57
CA ASP A 76 7.89 -6.54 -5.05
C ASP A 76 7.38 -6.08 -3.67
N ILE A 77 6.14 -6.48 -3.36
CA ILE A 77 5.49 -6.25 -2.07
C ILE A 77 4.79 -7.54 -1.65
N GLN A 78 5.27 -8.13 -0.56
CA GLN A 78 4.72 -9.33 0.07
C GLN A 78 3.96 -8.94 1.33
N GLU A 79 2.63 -8.91 1.27
CA GLU A 79 1.77 -8.59 2.42
C GLU A 79 1.55 -9.79 3.34
N GLN A 80 1.33 -9.53 4.63
CA GLN A 80 1.07 -10.56 5.64
C GLN A 80 2.12 -11.67 5.62
N TYR A 81 3.39 -11.27 5.58
CA TYR A 81 4.53 -12.16 5.44
C TYR A 81 4.74 -12.97 6.72
N PRO A 82 4.67 -14.31 6.69
CA PRO A 82 4.79 -15.12 7.88
C PRO A 82 6.24 -15.20 8.37
N LEU A 83 6.42 -15.09 9.68
CA LEU A 83 7.70 -15.31 10.34
C LEU A 83 7.79 -16.80 10.78
N PRO A 84 8.98 -17.44 10.69
CA PRO A 84 9.19 -18.78 11.23
C PRO A 84 8.78 -18.85 12.71
N ILE A 85 7.89 -19.79 13.03
CA ILE A 85 7.27 -19.83 14.36
C ILE A 85 8.28 -20.23 15.44
N GLU A 86 9.28 -21.02 15.08
CA GLU A 86 10.37 -21.45 15.94
C GLU A 86 11.21 -20.25 16.40
N ASP A 87 11.53 -19.34 15.48
CA ASP A 87 12.27 -18.11 15.79
C ASP A 87 11.44 -17.18 16.67
N THR A 88 10.17 -16.98 16.34
CA THR A 88 9.31 -16.09 17.14
C THR A 88 9.04 -16.64 18.53
N LEU A 89 8.96 -17.97 18.69
CA LEU A 89 8.87 -18.63 20.00
C LEU A 89 10.14 -18.44 20.82
N ARG A 90 11.31 -18.63 20.21
CA ARG A 90 12.61 -18.40 20.86
C ARG A 90 12.72 -16.94 21.31
N ILE A 91 12.47 -15.99 20.41
CA ILE A 91 12.54 -14.55 20.71
C ILE A 91 11.56 -14.18 21.83
N ALA A 92 10.33 -14.70 21.81
CA ALA A 92 9.35 -14.45 22.88
C ALA A 92 9.84 -14.95 24.25
N ALA A 93 10.49 -16.11 24.29
CA ALA A 93 11.08 -16.67 25.51
C ALA A 93 12.24 -15.82 26.03
N GLU A 94 13.15 -15.39 25.15
CA GLU A 94 14.25 -14.48 25.49
C GLU A 94 13.75 -13.13 26.03
N MET A 95 12.68 -12.60 25.43
CA MET A 95 11.99 -11.39 25.88
C MET A 95 11.18 -11.58 27.17
N ARG A 96 10.98 -12.83 27.62
CA ARG A 96 10.11 -13.19 28.74
C ARG A 96 8.67 -12.68 28.58
N ILE A 97 8.14 -12.75 27.35
CA ILE A 97 6.74 -12.41 27.04
C ILE A 97 5.98 -13.66 26.59
N SER A 98 4.66 -13.66 26.77
CA SER A 98 3.83 -14.72 26.17
C SER A 98 3.85 -14.60 24.64
N HIS A 99 4.07 -15.71 23.94
CA HIS A 99 3.95 -15.75 22.48
C HIS A 99 2.51 -15.49 22.02
N PRO A 100 2.27 -14.86 20.85
CA PRO A 100 0.95 -14.82 20.23
C PRO A 100 0.33 -16.23 20.11
N ALA A 101 -0.92 -16.36 20.54
CA ALA A 101 -1.63 -17.64 20.56
C ALA A 101 -3.15 -17.43 20.42
N ASP A 102 -3.86 -18.42 19.88
CA ASP A 102 -5.30 -18.40 19.66
C ASP A 102 -5.95 -19.76 19.99
N GLY A 103 -7.28 -19.81 20.09
CA GLY A 103 -8.05 -21.04 20.37
C GLY A 103 -8.22 -21.41 21.84
N ARG A 104 -8.85 -22.57 22.04
CA ARG A 104 -9.12 -23.19 23.35
C ARG A 104 -8.91 -24.71 23.23
N PRO A 105 -7.78 -25.28 23.70
CA PRO A 105 -6.66 -24.62 24.39
C PRO A 105 -5.93 -23.60 23.50
N ARG A 106 -5.19 -22.66 24.11
CA ARG A 106 -4.45 -21.66 23.34
C ARG A 106 -3.21 -22.28 22.70
N GLU A 107 -3.14 -22.22 21.38
CA GLU A 107 -2.00 -22.70 20.60
C GLU A 107 -1.22 -21.51 20.03
N PRO A 108 0.13 -21.54 20.02
CA PRO A 108 0.94 -20.53 19.35
C PRO A 108 0.52 -20.33 17.90
N ILE A 109 0.47 -19.09 17.43
CA ILE A 109 0.11 -18.77 16.04
C ILE A 109 1.30 -18.12 15.31
N VAL A 110 1.40 -18.36 14.01
CA VAL A 110 2.38 -17.67 13.15
C VAL A 110 2.18 -16.16 13.24
N VAL A 111 3.26 -15.46 13.56
CA VAL A 111 3.33 -13.99 13.51
C VAL A 111 3.56 -13.55 12.08
N THR A 112 2.95 -12.44 11.67
CA THR A 112 3.11 -11.88 10.33
C THR A 112 3.59 -10.44 10.40
N THR A 113 4.44 -10.06 9.45
CA THR A 113 4.74 -8.66 9.14
C THR A 113 3.75 -8.14 8.11
N ASP A 114 3.25 -6.93 8.31
CA ASP A 114 2.17 -6.38 7.49
C ASP A 114 2.60 -6.25 6.03
N LEU A 115 3.79 -5.69 5.74
CA LEU A 115 4.41 -5.64 4.41
C LEU A 115 5.92 -5.93 4.45
N VAL A 116 6.39 -6.79 3.55
CA VAL A 116 7.81 -6.91 3.20
C VAL A 116 7.99 -6.41 1.78
N VAL A 117 8.84 -5.39 1.62
CA VAL A 117 9.02 -4.65 0.37
C VAL A 117 10.42 -4.92 -0.15
N THR A 118 10.52 -5.33 -1.41
CA THR A 118 11.80 -5.40 -2.13
C THR A 118 11.91 -4.16 -3.01
N ARG A 119 12.93 -3.34 -2.79
CA ARG A 119 13.19 -2.10 -3.51
C ARG A 119 14.59 -2.08 -4.10
N ARG A 120 14.77 -1.39 -5.21
CA ARG A 120 16.07 -1.15 -5.83
C ARG A 120 16.74 0.08 -5.24
N GLU A 121 17.92 -0.10 -4.65
CA GLU A 121 18.77 0.96 -4.11
C GLU A 121 20.18 0.77 -4.67
N ASP A 122 20.73 1.83 -5.31
CA ASP A 122 22.06 1.81 -5.94
C ASP A 122 22.31 0.57 -6.83
N GLY A 123 21.26 0.19 -7.58
CA GLY A 123 21.29 -0.95 -8.51
C GLY A 123 21.05 -2.32 -7.86
N LYS A 124 21.06 -2.42 -6.53
CA LYS A 124 20.87 -3.66 -5.75
C LYS A 124 19.45 -3.79 -5.20
N ALA A 125 18.98 -5.03 -5.03
CA ALA A 125 17.71 -5.29 -4.35
C ALA A 125 17.92 -5.28 -2.82
N VAL A 126 17.14 -4.47 -2.13
CA VAL A 126 17.12 -4.34 -0.66
C VAL A 126 15.73 -4.71 -0.16
N ARG A 127 15.67 -5.53 0.88
CA ARG A 127 14.42 -5.90 1.56
C ARG A 127 14.18 -4.98 2.76
N LEU A 128 12.94 -4.57 2.92
CA LEU A 128 12.46 -3.71 3.99
C LEU A 128 11.24 -4.37 4.64
N ALA A 129 11.19 -4.42 5.97
CA ALA A 129 10.04 -4.92 6.73
C ALA A 129 9.27 -3.75 7.33
N ARG A 130 7.94 -3.75 7.18
CA ARG A 130 7.08 -2.65 7.64
C ARG A 130 5.91 -3.21 8.43
N ALA A 131 5.88 -2.87 9.72
CA ALA A 131 4.69 -3.01 10.55
C ALA A 131 3.85 -1.73 10.46
N ILE A 132 2.53 -1.85 10.47
CA ILE A 132 1.60 -0.74 10.26
C ILE A 132 0.59 -0.70 11.38
N LYS A 133 0.56 0.38 12.15
CA LYS A 133 -0.40 0.58 13.25
C LYS A 133 -0.84 2.02 13.34
N GLU A 134 -2.08 2.26 13.71
CA GLU A 134 -2.50 3.60 14.13
C GLU A 134 -1.75 4.00 15.41
N LYS A 135 -1.38 5.27 15.53
CA LYS A 135 -0.66 5.80 16.69
C LYS A 135 -1.37 5.51 18.01
N SER A 136 -2.69 5.64 18.02
CA SER A 136 -3.53 5.34 19.19
C SER A 136 -3.42 3.88 19.67
N ALA A 137 -3.02 2.95 18.80
CA ALA A 137 -2.86 1.52 19.13
C ALA A 137 -1.52 1.18 19.79
N ILE A 138 -0.58 2.14 19.83
CA ILE A 138 0.77 2.00 20.39
C ILE A 138 1.08 3.05 21.48
N ASP A 139 0.25 4.08 21.61
CA ASP A 139 0.42 5.16 22.60
C ASP A 139 -0.24 4.80 23.94
N LEU A 140 0.58 4.51 24.96
CA LEU A 140 0.10 4.23 26.32
C LEU A 140 -0.60 5.44 26.97
N GLY A 141 -0.28 6.66 26.54
CA GLY A 141 -0.92 7.91 26.99
C GLY A 141 -2.34 8.08 26.44
N ALA A 142 -2.65 7.47 25.28
CA ALA A 142 -3.98 7.49 24.68
C ALA A 142 -4.98 6.50 25.33
N ALA A 143 -4.50 5.62 26.23
CA ALA A 143 -5.33 4.60 26.86
C ALA A 143 -6.33 5.22 27.86
N ARG A 144 -7.63 5.04 27.62
CA ARG A 144 -8.71 5.60 28.45
C ARG A 144 -9.03 4.76 29.68
N ASN A 145 -8.63 3.49 29.67
CA ASN A 145 -8.90 2.54 30.73
C ASN A 145 -7.82 1.45 30.79
N ARG A 146 -7.84 0.66 31.87
CA ARG A 146 -6.89 -0.43 32.10
C ARG A 146 -6.90 -1.48 30.97
N ARG A 147 -8.07 -1.77 30.39
CA ARG A 147 -8.18 -2.78 29.31
C ARG A 147 -7.46 -2.33 28.05
N GLU A 148 -7.64 -1.07 27.65
CA GLU A 148 -6.92 -0.45 26.54
C GLU A 148 -5.42 -0.42 26.78
N ARG A 149 -4.98 -0.03 27.99
CA ARG A 149 -3.56 -0.04 28.36
C ARG A 149 -2.92 -1.42 28.21
N VAL A 150 -3.60 -2.47 28.68
CA VAL A 150 -3.15 -3.86 28.52
C VAL A 150 -3.11 -4.26 27.03
N LYS A 151 -4.11 -3.87 26.24
CA LYS A 151 -4.14 -4.12 24.80
C LYS A 151 -2.97 -3.44 24.07
N ILE A 152 -2.69 -2.17 24.38
CA ILE A 152 -1.58 -1.40 23.81
C ILE A 152 -0.25 -2.03 24.22
N GLY A 153 -0.06 -2.35 25.50
CA GLY A 153 1.13 -3.06 25.97
C GLY A 153 1.34 -4.40 25.24
N ARG A 154 0.25 -5.13 24.98
CA ARG A 154 0.30 -6.37 24.19
C ARG A 154 0.65 -6.12 22.72
N THR A 155 0.21 -5.01 22.13
CA THR A 155 0.63 -4.58 20.79
C THR A 155 2.12 -4.30 20.74
N LEU A 156 2.64 -3.51 21.69
CA LEU A 156 4.06 -3.16 21.78
C LEU A 156 4.96 -4.39 21.92
N GLN A 157 4.56 -5.36 22.76
CA GLN A 157 5.28 -6.64 22.89
C GLN A 157 5.40 -7.40 21.55
N LYS A 158 4.32 -7.44 20.77
CA LYS A 158 4.32 -8.11 19.46
C LYS A 158 5.19 -7.39 18.44
N LEU A 159 5.15 -6.05 18.45
CA LEU A 159 5.99 -5.22 17.58
C LEU A 159 7.48 -5.38 17.91
N GLU A 160 7.84 -5.45 19.20
CA GLU A 160 9.23 -5.68 19.60
C GLU A 160 9.72 -7.08 19.22
N LEU A 161 8.87 -8.10 19.34
CA LEU A 161 9.17 -9.45 18.86
C LEU A 161 9.46 -9.45 17.35
N GLU A 162 8.59 -8.80 16.57
CA GLU A 162 8.76 -8.65 15.12
C GLU A 162 10.04 -7.88 14.77
N ARG A 163 10.32 -6.76 15.46
CA ARG A 163 11.53 -5.96 15.26
C ARG A 163 12.80 -6.76 15.55
N ARG A 164 12.83 -7.56 16.63
CA ARG A 164 13.98 -8.41 16.97
C ARG A 164 14.21 -9.48 15.92
N TYR A 165 13.15 -10.11 15.42
CA TYR A 165 13.26 -11.08 14.34
C TYR A 165 13.95 -10.45 13.11
N TRP A 166 13.46 -9.30 12.62
CA TRP A 166 14.06 -8.68 11.43
C TRP A 166 15.47 -8.14 11.66
N ALA A 167 15.77 -7.70 12.88
CA ALA A 167 17.14 -7.32 13.26
C ALA A 167 18.11 -8.51 13.17
N GLU A 168 17.70 -9.71 13.61
CA GLU A 168 18.50 -10.94 13.44
C GLU A 168 18.69 -11.32 11.96
N GLN A 169 17.70 -11.00 11.10
CA GLN A 169 17.78 -11.23 9.66
C GLN A 169 18.58 -10.13 8.91
N GLY A 170 19.04 -9.09 9.60
CA GLY A 170 19.73 -7.95 8.96
C GLY A 170 18.83 -7.13 8.02
N VAL A 171 17.51 -7.16 8.23
CA VAL A 171 16.53 -6.44 7.42
C VAL A 171 16.04 -5.20 8.17
N ASP A 172 16.02 -4.05 7.49
CA ASP A 172 15.49 -2.82 8.07
C ASP A 172 14.00 -2.96 8.40
N TRP A 173 13.66 -2.83 9.69
CA TRP A 173 12.30 -2.85 10.17
C TRP A 173 11.85 -1.47 10.64
N PHE A 174 10.67 -1.05 10.19
CA PHE A 174 10.10 0.24 10.58
C PHE A 174 8.60 0.14 10.87
N LEU A 175 8.16 0.87 11.90
CA LEU A 175 6.75 1.00 12.27
C LEU A 175 6.14 2.22 11.58
N LEU A 176 5.35 1.98 10.55
CA LEU A 176 4.54 3.00 9.89
C LEU A 176 3.27 3.26 10.70
N THR A 177 2.93 4.55 10.79
CA THR A 177 1.74 5.04 11.49
C THR A 177 1.01 6.06 10.64
N ASP A 178 -0.15 6.50 11.11
CA ASP A 178 -0.92 7.61 10.55
C ASP A 178 -0.20 8.97 10.60
N GLN A 179 0.99 9.05 11.20
CA GLN A 179 1.88 10.21 11.09
C GLN A 179 2.82 10.14 9.88
N HIS A 180 3.05 8.94 9.36
CA HIS A 180 3.91 8.69 8.20
C HIS A 180 3.09 8.50 6.91
N LEU A 181 1.80 8.21 7.05
CA LEU A 181 0.89 7.83 5.98
C LEU A 181 -0.22 8.87 5.83
N SER A 182 -0.70 9.05 4.61
CA SER A 182 -1.72 10.05 4.28
C SER A 182 -2.91 9.42 3.57
N LYS A 183 -4.11 9.66 4.12
CA LYS A 183 -5.36 9.22 3.47
C LYS A 183 -5.62 9.98 2.17
N VAL A 184 -5.20 11.24 2.08
CA VAL A 184 -5.32 12.06 0.86
C VAL A 184 -4.43 11.46 -0.22
N ARG A 185 -3.18 11.14 0.11
CA ARG A 185 -2.23 10.48 -0.77
C ARG A 185 -2.74 9.13 -1.27
N LYS A 186 -3.24 8.28 -0.37
CA LYS A 186 -3.89 7.02 -0.75
C LYS A 186 -4.98 7.22 -1.80
N VAL A 187 -5.92 8.15 -1.56
CA VAL A 187 -7.04 8.43 -2.47
C VAL A 187 -6.55 8.96 -3.81
N ASN A 188 -5.56 9.85 -3.81
CA ASN A 188 -4.96 10.37 -5.03
C ASN A 188 -4.29 9.25 -5.84
N ILE A 189 -3.48 8.41 -5.21
CA ILE A 189 -2.83 7.26 -5.88
C ILE A 189 -3.88 6.32 -6.48
N GLU A 190 -4.92 5.98 -5.73
CA GLU A 190 -6.02 5.13 -6.22
C GLU A 190 -6.74 5.77 -7.41
N PHE A 191 -6.97 7.08 -7.36
CA PHE A 191 -7.58 7.81 -8.45
C PHE A 191 -6.68 7.81 -9.71
N MET A 192 -5.37 8.03 -9.56
CA MET A 192 -4.45 8.03 -10.70
C MET A 192 -4.28 6.64 -11.32
N LEU A 193 -4.05 5.61 -10.50
CA LEU A 193 -3.85 4.23 -10.98
C LEU A 193 -5.14 3.57 -11.47
N GLY A 194 -6.30 3.98 -10.96
CA GLY A 194 -7.61 3.47 -11.37
C GLY A 194 -8.12 4.03 -12.70
N VAL A 195 -7.29 4.76 -13.47
CA VAL A 195 -7.70 5.29 -14.76
C VAL A 195 -7.87 4.16 -15.77
N ARG A 196 -9.04 4.13 -16.42
CA ARG A 196 -9.31 3.26 -17.56
C ARG A 196 -9.74 4.14 -18.72
N PRO A 197 -8.86 4.36 -19.72
CA PRO A 197 -9.25 5.07 -20.92
C PRO A 197 -10.37 4.32 -21.65
N ASP A 198 -11.13 5.06 -22.44
CA ASP A 198 -12.16 4.52 -23.33
C ASP A 198 -11.53 3.44 -24.24
N PRO A 199 -11.98 2.17 -24.15
CA PRO A 199 -11.40 1.07 -24.91
C PRO A 199 -11.71 1.16 -26.40
N ASP A 200 -12.74 1.91 -26.80
CA ASP A 200 -13.11 2.08 -28.20
C ASP A 200 -12.15 3.04 -28.93
N ARG A 201 -11.29 3.75 -28.19
CA ARG A 201 -10.27 4.65 -28.74
C ARG A 201 -8.90 4.02 -28.71
N SER A 202 -8.15 4.20 -29.79
CA SER A 202 -6.82 3.62 -29.94
C SER A 202 -5.81 4.17 -28.92
N MET A 203 -4.78 3.39 -28.62
CA MET A 203 -3.65 3.87 -27.80
C MET A 203 -2.95 5.09 -28.42
N GLY A 204 -2.89 5.16 -29.75
CA GLY A 204 -2.36 6.32 -30.48
C GLY A 204 -3.17 7.59 -30.20
N HIS A 205 -4.50 7.49 -30.18
CA HIS A 205 -5.37 8.62 -29.83
C HIS A 205 -5.06 9.15 -28.42
N TRP A 206 -4.98 8.28 -27.42
CA TRP A 206 -4.67 8.68 -26.04
C TRP A 206 -3.26 9.25 -25.88
N ARG A 207 -2.27 8.72 -26.63
CA ARG A 207 -0.91 9.29 -26.65
C ARG A 207 -0.93 10.73 -27.16
N THR A 208 -1.61 11.00 -28.28
CA THR A 208 -1.72 12.36 -28.82
C THR A 208 -2.38 13.32 -27.83
N LEU A 209 -3.52 12.94 -27.24
CA LEU A 209 -4.20 13.78 -26.26
C LEU A 209 -3.35 14.02 -25.00
N CYS A 210 -2.63 12.99 -24.52
CA CYS A 210 -1.71 13.14 -23.40
C CYS A 210 -0.57 14.12 -23.71
N GLY A 211 -0.03 14.10 -24.94
CA GLY A 211 0.98 15.07 -25.37
C GLY A 211 0.46 16.51 -25.32
N ILE A 212 -0.75 16.75 -25.83
CA ILE A 212 -1.40 18.08 -25.78
C ILE A 212 -1.58 18.55 -24.33
N VAL A 213 -2.10 17.68 -23.45
CA VAL A 213 -2.33 18.03 -22.03
C VAL A 213 -1.02 18.26 -21.30
N HIS A 214 0.02 17.47 -21.59
CA HIS A 214 1.35 17.63 -21.02
C HIS A 214 1.92 19.02 -21.35
N GLU A 215 1.95 19.41 -22.62
CA GLU A 215 2.41 20.75 -23.06
C GLU A 215 1.56 21.89 -22.48
N ALA A 216 0.24 21.71 -22.44
CA ALA A 216 -0.66 22.71 -21.90
C ALA A 216 -0.46 22.95 -20.40
N ILE A 217 -0.14 21.90 -19.63
CA ILE A 217 0.21 22.00 -18.21
C ILE A 217 1.61 22.59 -18.04
N ALA A 218 2.58 22.15 -18.85
CA ALA A 218 3.96 22.67 -18.82
C ALA A 218 4.02 24.20 -19.05
N GLY A 219 3.27 24.69 -20.05
CA GLY A 219 3.12 26.13 -20.32
C GLY A 219 2.06 26.83 -19.46
N GLY A 220 1.35 26.09 -18.59
CA GLY A 220 0.14 26.56 -17.90
C GLY A 220 0.38 27.66 -16.86
N GLY A 221 1.52 27.63 -16.18
CA GLY A 221 1.86 28.57 -15.11
C GLY A 221 0.79 28.60 -14.01
N GLY A 222 0.38 29.78 -13.56
CA GLY A 222 -0.64 29.95 -12.51
C GLY A 222 -2.09 29.65 -12.93
N ARG A 223 -2.35 29.31 -14.20
CA ARG A 223 -3.71 28.97 -14.66
C ARG A 223 -4.17 27.66 -14.04
N THR A 224 -5.44 27.58 -13.67
CA THR A 224 -6.00 26.33 -13.13
C THR A 224 -6.15 25.28 -14.22
N LEU A 225 -6.11 24.00 -13.82
CA LEU A 225 -6.37 22.88 -14.74
C LEU A 225 -7.73 23.00 -15.41
N ASP A 226 -8.75 23.50 -14.70
CA ASP A 226 -10.08 23.74 -15.25
C ASP A 226 -10.09 24.83 -16.34
N VAL A 227 -9.34 25.93 -16.16
CA VAL A 227 -9.19 26.96 -17.18
C VAL A 227 -8.48 26.41 -18.41
N ILE A 228 -7.43 25.61 -18.22
CA ILE A 228 -6.71 24.95 -19.33
C ILE A 228 -7.64 23.98 -20.07
N ALA A 229 -8.38 23.15 -19.35
CA ALA A 229 -9.32 22.19 -19.92
C ALA A 229 -10.42 22.87 -20.75
N ARG A 230 -10.98 23.98 -20.25
CA ARG A 230 -11.99 24.77 -20.98
C ARG A 230 -11.43 25.39 -22.25
N LYS A 231 -10.20 25.90 -22.21
CA LYS A 231 -9.55 26.49 -23.39
C LYS A 231 -9.34 25.43 -24.48
N LEU A 232 -8.81 24.26 -24.13
CA LEU A 232 -8.59 23.19 -25.09
C LEU A 232 -9.90 22.69 -25.72
N ASP A 233 -10.99 22.72 -24.95
CA ASP A 233 -12.34 22.36 -25.39
C ASP A 233 -12.92 23.42 -26.34
N SER A 234 -12.81 24.72 -26.01
CA SER A 234 -13.26 25.81 -26.88
C SER A 234 -12.49 25.89 -28.20
N ASP A 235 -11.21 25.54 -28.16
CA ASP A 235 -10.33 25.52 -29.33
C ASP A 235 -10.54 24.24 -30.18
N GLY A 236 -11.46 23.35 -29.79
CA GLY A 236 -11.73 22.08 -30.48
C GLY A 236 -10.58 21.07 -30.43
N THR A 237 -9.57 21.32 -29.61
CA THR A 237 -8.32 20.55 -29.55
C THR A 237 -8.46 19.29 -28.70
N LEU A 238 -9.20 19.37 -27.58
CA LEU A 238 -9.46 18.24 -26.69
C LEU A 238 -10.79 18.42 -25.96
N ALA A 239 -11.64 17.40 -26.00
CA ALA A 239 -12.92 17.43 -25.28
C ALA A 239 -12.70 17.48 -23.76
N ARG A 240 -13.40 18.36 -23.05
CA ARG A 240 -13.22 18.59 -21.60
C ARG A 240 -13.31 17.31 -20.75
N ARG A 241 -14.13 16.33 -21.17
CA ARG A 241 -14.26 15.02 -20.50
C ARG A 241 -12.98 14.19 -20.51
N ASP A 242 -12.12 14.37 -21.51
CA ASP A 242 -10.91 13.58 -21.71
C ASP A 242 -9.69 14.18 -20.99
N PHE A 243 -9.78 15.45 -20.55
CA PHE A 243 -8.68 16.16 -19.92
C PHE A 243 -8.21 15.47 -18.63
N THR A 244 -9.14 15.20 -17.71
CA THR A 244 -8.83 14.52 -16.44
C THR A 244 -8.27 13.12 -16.67
N THR A 245 -8.76 12.41 -17.69
CA THR A 245 -8.22 11.10 -18.07
C THR A 245 -6.76 11.21 -18.50
N CYS A 246 -6.42 12.20 -19.32
CA CYS A 246 -5.04 12.46 -19.73
C CYS A 246 -4.14 12.82 -18.55
N VAL A 247 -4.58 13.70 -17.64
CA VAL A 247 -3.81 14.04 -16.43
C VAL A 247 -3.52 12.79 -15.59
N ARG A 248 -4.52 11.94 -15.37
CA ARG A 248 -4.36 10.68 -14.61
C ARG A 248 -3.37 9.73 -15.30
N LEU A 249 -3.50 9.57 -16.62
CA LEU A 249 -2.61 8.74 -17.44
C LEU A 249 -1.15 9.24 -17.41
N LEU A 250 -0.94 10.55 -17.47
CA LEU A 250 0.38 11.17 -17.37
C LEU A 250 0.98 10.99 -15.97
N CYS A 251 0.18 11.15 -14.91
CA CYS A 251 0.61 10.88 -13.54
C CYS A 251 0.98 9.40 -13.31
N ALA A 252 0.17 8.48 -13.83
CA ALA A 252 0.41 7.05 -13.74
C ALA A 252 1.73 6.65 -14.43
N ARG A 253 2.08 7.31 -15.54
CA ARG A 253 3.36 7.12 -16.27
C ARG A 253 4.52 7.96 -15.75
N ARG A 254 4.33 8.72 -14.67
CA ARG A 254 5.35 9.64 -14.10
C ARG A 254 5.77 10.77 -15.04
N ALA A 255 4.97 11.07 -16.06
CA ALA A 255 5.18 12.21 -16.96
C ALA A 255 4.72 13.53 -16.32
N LEU A 256 3.76 13.45 -15.41
CA LEU A 256 3.35 14.53 -14.50
C LEU A 256 3.46 14.05 -13.06
N ALA A 257 3.86 14.95 -12.17
CA ALA A 257 3.84 14.72 -10.73
C ALA A 257 3.26 15.93 -10.02
N PHE A 258 2.59 15.72 -8.91
CA PHE A 258 2.15 16.77 -8.00
C PHE A 258 2.28 16.26 -6.57
N ASP A 259 2.17 17.16 -5.60
CA ASP A 259 2.11 16.79 -4.20
C ASP A 259 0.86 15.94 -3.92
N MET A 260 1.07 14.63 -3.77
CA MET A 260 0.00 13.66 -3.54
C MET A 260 -0.65 13.82 -2.15
N ASP A 261 -0.03 14.54 -1.21
CA ASP A 261 -0.61 14.83 0.09
C ASP A 261 -1.66 15.95 0.04
N ARG A 262 -1.74 16.65 -1.09
CA ARG A 262 -2.79 17.63 -1.36
C ARG A 262 -3.83 17.03 -2.30
N LYS A 263 -5.10 17.21 -1.97
CA LYS A 263 -6.22 16.66 -2.76
C LYS A 263 -6.11 17.08 -4.23
N PHE A 264 -6.28 16.13 -5.14
CA PHE A 264 -6.39 16.40 -6.57
C PHE A 264 -7.73 17.06 -6.91
N GLU A 265 -7.68 18.24 -7.52
CA GLU A 265 -8.85 18.99 -7.98
C GLU A 265 -8.48 19.80 -9.22
N LEU A 266 -9.44 20.05 -10.13
CA LEU A 266 -9.19 20.87 -11.33
C LEU A 266 -9.02 22.37 -11.01
N SER A 267 -9.34 22.80 -9.79
CA SER A 267 -9.08 24.14 -9.29
C SER A 267 -7.59 24.42 -9.04
N ARG A 268 -6.73 23.39 -9.01
CA ARG A 268 -5.29 23.55 -8.80
C ARG A 268 -4.63 24.26 -9.98
N PRO A 269 -3.64 25.14 -9.74
CA PRO A 269 -2.86 25.74 -10.80
C PRO A 269 -1.94 24.69 -11.46
N ALA A 270 -1.64 24.87 -12.74
CA ALA A 270 -0.71 24.01 -13.46
C ALA A 270 0.70 24.04 -12.87
N SER A 271 1.10 25.16 -12.26
CA SER A 271 2.36 25.30 -11.52
C SER A 271 2.49 24.38 -10.30
N ASP A 272 1.40 23.77 -9.83
CA ASP A 272 1.46 22.74 -8.78
C ASP A 272 1.99 21.39 -9.32
N PHE A 273 2.15 21.26 -10.64
CA PHE A 273 2.60 20.04 -11.29
C PHE A 273 4.04 20.18 -11.79
N VAL A 274 4.86 19.20 -11.44
CA VAL A 274 6.18 18.99 -12.02
C VAL A 274 6.01 18.18 -13.28
N VAL A 275 6.53 18.71 -14.39
CA VAL A 275 6.48 18.06 -15.70
C VAL A 275 7.82 17.40 -15.95
N ALA A 276 7.83 16.07 -16.07
CA ALA A 276 9.02 15.37 -16.53
C ALA A 276 9.15 15.55 -18.04
N ALA A 277 10.39 15.68 -18.54
CA ALA A 277 10.64 15.64 -19.99
C ALA A 277 9.98 14.39 -20.57
N ALA A 278 9.22 14.55 -21.65
CA ALA A 278 8.54 13.45 -22.31
C ALA A 278 9.57 12.37 -22.63
N ARG A 279 9.55 11.25 -21.90
CA ARG A 279 10.33 10.08 -22.29
C ARG A 279 9.71 9.60 -23.59
N SER A 280 10.47 9.70 -24.68
CA SER A 280 10.17 8.99 -25.92
C SER A 280 10.01 7.52 -25.56
N GLU A 281 8.76 7.04 -25.55
CA GLU A 281 8.49 5.60 -25.51
C GLU A 281 8.94 5.05 -26.87
N ALA A 282 10.19 4.62 -26.95
CA ALA A 282 10.63 3.70 -27.98
C ALA A 282 10.16 2.29 -27.60
N ALA A 283 9.32 1.72 -28.48
CA ALA A 283 8.75 0.36 -28.52
C ALA A 283 7.64 0.02 -27.51
#